data_AF-A0A668TZX7-F1
#
_entry.id   AF-A0A668TZX7-F1
#
_cell.length_a   1.000
_cell.length_b   1.000
_cell.length_c   1.000
_cell.angle_alpha   90.00
_cell.angle_beta   90.00
_cell.angle_gamma   90.00
#
_symmetry.space_group_name_H-M   'P 1'
#
loop_
_entity.id
_entity.type
_entity.pdbx_description
1 polymer ?
#
loop_
_entity_poly.entity_id
_entity_poly.type
_entity_poly.pdbx_seq_one_letter_code
_entity_poly.pdbx_strand_id
1 'polypeptide(L)'
;CTRAKTLSSPCVLFGQRALQNCSADSSEDPFLTSSTLPTCLPFASSQSVPLPFPMAHGTTTLAFMFQGGVLAAADTRSSCSGLVACPASQKILPIHSHLVGLTSGTSADCALWKRILARELRLYQLRHGRRLSTSGAAKLLSHMLHPFKGTELCVAATLCGWDGGETGPGSRGETTKNQMTDLFYVCSDGTRLRGMLFSVGSGSPYAYSILDQGVHWGLTVDEAKSIAREAVYRATYRDAYSGNCVDMYHITSKGWTRRNREDLKEEYYREKERRKHEKTERRDVTFSD
;
A
#
# COMPACT_ATOMS: atom_id res chain seq x y z
N CYS A 1 46.78 -13.05 -14.86
CA CYS A 1 47.39 -13.16 -13.51
C CYS A 1 47.50 -11.73 -12.96
N THR A 2 46.94 -11.30 -11.84
CA THR A 2 46.63 -11.99 -10.57
C THR A 2 45.57 -11.17 -9.79
N ARG A 3 44.45 -11.84 -9.52
CA ARG A 3 43.43 -11.74 -8.45
C ARG A 3 43.61 -10.74 -7.28
N ALA A 4 42.57 -9.95 -7.00
CA ALA A 4 42.20 -9.45 -5.66
C ALA A 4 40.66 -9.21 -5.61
N LYS A 5 39.88 -10.21 -5.19
CA LYS A 5 39.12 -10.32 -3.92
C LYS A 5 38.01 -9.28 -3.71
N THR A 6 36.84 -9.58 -4.28
CA THR A 6 35.52 -9.07 -3.85
C THR A 6 35.02 -9.85 -2.64
N LEU A 7 34.70 -9.15 -1.55
CA LEU A 7 33.97 -9.69 -0.39
C LEU A 7 32.48 -9.71 -0.71
N SER A 8 31.94 -10.89 -1.01
CA SER A 8 30.51 -11.16 -1.06
C SER A 8 30.07 -11.83 0.24
N SER A 9 29.22 -11.16 1.03
CA SER A 9 28.43 -11.82 2.07
C SER A 9 27.05 -12.19 1.50
N PRO A 10 26.45 -13.31 1.95
CA PRO A 10 25.48 -14.05 1.15
C PRO A 10 24.09 -13.39 1.11
N CYS A 11 23.54 -13.32 -0.11
CA CYS A 11 22.10 -13.25 -0.32
C CYS A 11 21.43 -14.48 0.32
N VAL A 12 20.37 -14.25 1.08
CA VAL A 12 19.46 -15.30 1.54
C VAL A 12 18.83 -15.95 0.30
N LEU A 13 19.39 -17.08 -0.13
CA LEU A 13 18.83 -17.93 -1.16
C LEU A 13 17.65 -18.69 -0.54
N PHE A 14 16.43 -18.27 -0.89
CA PHE A 14 15.31 -19.19 -0.88
C PHE A 14 15.50 -20.17 -2.06
N GLY A 15 15.28 -21.46 -1.79
CA GLY A 15 15.88 -22.57 -2.51
C GLY A 15 15.69 -22.59 -4.02
N GLN A 16 16.82 -22.62 -4.74
CA GLN A 16 16.94 -23.20 -6.07
C GLN A 16 18.32 -23.88 -6.15
N ARG A 17 18.34 -25.22 -6.18
CA ARG A 17 19.52 -25.96 -6.64
C ARG A 17 19.21 -26.54 -8.02
N ALA A 18 20.04 -26.16 -8.97
CA ALA A 18 20.07 -26.68 -10.33
C ALA A 18 20.45 -28.17 -10.33
N LEU A 19 19.81 -28.93 -11.21
CA LEU A 19 20.11 -30.34 -11.50
C LEU A 19 21.39 -30.42 -12.34
N GLN A 20 22.38 -31.16 -11.86
CA GLN A 20 23.50 -31.62 -12.68
C GLN A 20 23.77 -33.09 -12.32
N ASN A 21 23.51 -33.98 -13.29
CA ASN A 21 23.78 -35.40 -13.22
C ASN A 21 25.29 -35.65 -13.22
N CYS A 22 25.79 -36.39 -12.23
CA CYS A 22 27.05 -37.13 -12.35
C CYS A 22 26.95 -38.48 -11.61
N SER A 23 27.56 -39.46 -12.25
CA SER A 23 27.49 -40.92 -12.09
C SER A 23 27.98 -41.44 -10.74
N ALA A 24 27.43 -42.58 -10.35
CA ALA A 24 27.80 -43.37 -9.18
C ALA A 24 29.22 -43.96 -9.28
N ASP A 25 29.94 -43.97 -8.16
CA ASP A 25 30.87 -45.06 -7.84
C ASP A 25 30.97 -45.26 -6.31
N SER A 26 31.37 -46.48 -5.98
CA SER A 26 31.21 -47.33 -4.81
C SER A 26 32.07 -47.01 -3.56
N SER A 27 31.53 -47.31 -2.37
CA SER A 27 32.14 -48.14 -1.28
C SER A 27 31.42 -47.94 0.07
N GLU A 28 31.17 -49.05 0.76
CA GLU A 28 30.43 -49.20 2.02
C GLU A 28 31.31 -48.95 3.25
N ASP A 29 30.76 -48.27 4.28
CA ASP A 29 31.27 -48.30 5.67
C ASP A 29 30.06 -48.35 6.64
N PRO A 30 30.00 -49.29 7.61
CA PRO A 30 28.75 -49.64 8.28
C PRO A 30 28.68 -49.14 9.73
N PHE A 31 28.84 -47.86 10.04
CA PHE A 31 28.50 -47.34 11.37
C PHE A 31 28.14 -45.86 11.30
N LEU A 32 26.84 -45.53 11.23
CA LEU A 32 26.22 -44.34 11.80
C LEU A 32 24.70 -44.48 11.63
N THR A 33 24.03 -44.65 12.76
CA THR A 33 22.58 -44.81 12.88
C THR A 33 21.82 -43.62 12.31
N SER A 34 20.93 -43.93 11.36
CA SER A 34 19.97 -43.07 10.68
C SER A 34 19.20 -42.12 11.61
N SER A 35 19.40 -40.81 11.43
CA SER A 35 18.36 -39.81 11.70
C SER A 35 18.10 -39.04 10.40
N THR A 36 17.39 -39.67 9.47
CA THR A 36 16.86 -38.99 8.30
C THR A 36 15.74 -38.06 8.74
N LEU A 37 16.03 -36.75 8.78
CA LEU A 37 14.99 -35.73 8.72
C LEU A 37 14.19 -35.98 7.43
N PRO A 38 12.85 -35.91 7.46
CA PRO A 38 12.05 -36.19 6.28
C PRO A 38 12.38 -35.17 5.17
N THR A 39 13.05 -35.67 4.15
CA THR A 39 13.21 -35.01 2.85
C THR A 39 11.82 -34.85 2.23
N CYS A 40 11.56 -33.66 1.68
CA CYS A 40 10.31 -33.29 1.02
C CYS A 40 9.09 -33.26 1.93
N LEU A 41 8.72 -32.05 2.39
CA LEU A 41 7.30 -31.73 2.34
C LEU A 41 6.91 -31.85 0.86
N PRO A 42 5.99 -32.77 0.48
CA PRO A 42 5.38 -32.64 -0.83
C PRO A 42 4.78 -31.23 -0.84
N PHE A 43 5.01 -30.47 -1.90
CA PHE A 43 4.04 -29.48 -2.31
C PHE A 43 2.81 -30.28 -2.70
N ALA A 44 2.10 -30.80 -1.68
CA ALA A 44 0.78 -31.31 -1.85
C ALA A 44 0.04 -30.12 -2.40
N SER A 45 -0.43 -30.23 -3.64
CA SER A 45 -1.58 -29.46 -4.06
C SER A 45 -2.67 -29.82 -3.07
N SER A 46 -2.75 -29.07 -1.97
CA SER A 46 -3.90 -29.10 -1.10
C SER A 46 -5.07 -28.94 -2.05
N GLN A 47 -6.01 -29.89 -2.03
CA GLN A 47 -7.28 -29.69 -2.69
C GLN A 47 -7.75 -28.29 -2.28
N SER A 48 -8.05 -27.43 -3.26
CA SER A 48 -8.59 -26.11 -2.99
C SER A 48 -9.92 -26.36 -2.28
N VAL A 49 -9.92 -26.30 -0.95
CA VAL A 49 -11.15 -26.32 -0.18
C VAL A 49 -11.92 -25.10 -0.68
N PRO A 50 -13.12 -25.27 -1.28
CA PRO A 50 -13.88 -24.14 -1.75
C PRO A 50 -14.08 -23.21 -0.55
N LEU A 51 -13.57 -21.98 -0.66
CA LEU A 51 -13.82 -21.00 0.38
C LEU A 51 -15.34 -20.84 0.48
N PRO A 52 -15.91 -20.89 1.70
CA PRO A 52 -17.37 -20.86 1.90
C PRO A 52 -18.00 -19.62 1.28
N PHE A 53 -17.20 -18.56 1.06
CA PHE A 53 -17.59 -17.34 0.37
C PHE A 53 -16.43 -16.88 -0.52
N PRO A 54 -16.68 -16.43 -1.76
CA PRO A 54 -15.68 -15.70 -2.53
C PRO A 54 -15.28 -14.46 -1.71
N MET A 55 -13.97 -14.25 -1.52
CA MET A 55 -13.46 -13.09 -0.80
C MET A 55 -13.60 -11.83 -1.68
N ALA A 56 -14.83 -11.37 -1.88
CA ALA A 56 -15.09 -10.09 -2.51
C ALA A 56 -14.67 -9.00 -1.53
N HIS A 57 -13.49 -8.44 -1.74
CA HIS A 57 -12.97 -7.29 -1.01
C HIS A 57 -13.19 -6.02 -1.85
N GLY A 58 -13.70 -4.98 -1.21
CA GLY A 58 -13.74 -3.66 -1.82
C GLY A 58 -13.29 -2.60 -0.83
N THR A 59 -12.71 -1.54 -1.39
CA THR A 59 -11.94 -0.53 -0.68
C THR A 59 -11.71 0.62 -1.62
N THR A 60 -11.61 1.83 -1.08
CA THR A 60 -11.07 2.99 -1.78
C THR A 60 -9.91 3.53 -0.96
N THR A 61 -8.72 3.47 -1.54
CA THR A 61 -7.54 4.15 -1.01
C THR A 61 -7.02 5.12 -2.06
N LEU A 62 -6.53 6.28 -1.62
CA LEU A 62 -5.92 7.25 -2.50
C LEU A 62 -4.74 7.93 -1.82
N ALA A 63 -3.78 8.36 -2.61
CA ALA A 63 -2.69 9.19 -2.15
C ALA A 63 -2.16 10.06 -3.28
N PHE A 64 -1.74 11.28 -2.96
CA PHE A 64 -1.16 12.19 -3.93
C PHE A 64 -0.16 13.15 -3.30
N MET A 65 0.77 13.61 -4.14
CA MET A 65 1.80 14.58 -3.80
C MET A 65 1.32 16.00 -4.10
N PHE A 66 1.67 16.94 -3.23
CA PHE A 66 1.42 18.37 -3.41
C PHE A 66 2.54 19.18 -2.71
N GLN A 67 2.56 20.51 -2.85
CA GLN A 67 3.61 21.37 -2.28
C GLN A 67 3.83 21.15 -0.78
N GLY A 68 2.76 20.83 -0.03
CA GLY A 68 2.81 20.58 1.41
C GLY A 68 3.22 19.16 1.82
N GLY A 69 3.57 18.27 0.88
CA GLY A 69 4.02 16.91 1.17
C GLY A 69 3.21 15.85 0.44
N VAL A 70 2.83 14.78 1.14
CA VAL A 70 1.97 13.71 0.61
C VAL A 70 0.72 13.60 1.48
N LEU A 71 -0.44 13.50 0.84
CA LEU A 71 -1.69 13.22 1.51
C LEU A 71 -2.15 11.82 1.15
N ALA A 72 -2.58 11.05 2.16
CA ALA A 72 -3.11 9.71 2.02
C ALA A 72 -4.51 9.66 2.64
N ALA A 73 -5.48 9.09 1.94
CA ALA A 73 -6.85 8.94 2.42
C ALA A 73 -7.44 7.58 2.05
N ALA A 74 -8.34 7.07 2.88
CA ALA A 74 -9.01 5.80 2.65
C ALA A 74 -10.35 5.74 3.37
N ASP A 75 -11.26 4.94 2.82
CA ASP A 75 -12.50 4.58 3.50
C ASP A 75 -12.25 3.52 4.60
N THR A 76 -13.20 3.35 5.51
CA THR A 76 -13.05 2.41 6.64
C THR A 76 -13.90 1.14 6.53
N ARG A 77 -14.61 0.93 5.41
CA ARG A 77 -15.47 -0.26 5.23
C ARG A 77 -14.68 -1.46 4.74
N SER A 78 -14.78 -2.59 5.42
CA SER A 78 -14.43 -3.89 4.87
C SER A 78 -15.72 -4.65 4.57
N SER A 79 -15.85 -5.10 3.32
CA SER A 79 -17.01 -5.82 2.83
C SER A 79 -16.63 -7.25 2.46
N CYS A 80 -17.55 -8.19 2.60
CA CYS A 80 -17.41 -9.60 2.22
C CYS A 80 -18.72 -10.07 1.58
N SER A 81 -18.70 -10.41 0.29
CA SER A 81 -19.85 -11.00 -0.43
C SER A 81 -21.17 -10.21 -0.25
N GLY A 82 -21.10 -8.88 -0.32
CA GLY A 82 -22.25 -7.98 -0.17
C GLY A 82 -22.60 -7.59 1.28
N LEU A 83 -21.97 -8.20 2.28
CA LEU A 83 -22.12 -7.85 3.68
C LEU A 83 -21.02 -6.89 4.13
N VAL A 84 -21.36 -5.97 5.05
CA VAL A 84 -20.37 -5.13 5.72
C VAL A 84 -19.77 -5.92 6.88
N ALA A 85 -18.56 -6.46 6.69
CA ALA A 85 -17.86 -7.26 7.69
C ALA A 85 -17.27 -6.40 8.81
N CYS A 86 -16.72 -5.23 8.48
CA CYS A 86 -16.22 -4.29 9.48
C CYS A 86 -16.42 -2.84 9.01
N PRO A 87 -17.11 -1.98 9.78
CA PRO A 87 -17.32 -0.60 9.36
C PRO A 87 -16.13 0.34 9.64
N ALA A 88 -15.19 -0.08 10.49
CA ALA A 88 -14.14 0.77 11.07
C ALA A 88 -12.71 0.25 10.80
N SER A 89 -12.52 -0.48 9.70
CA SER A 89 -11.26 -1.07 9.27
C SER A 89 -10.18 -0.02 9.02
N GLN A 90 -8.95 -0.31 9.43
CA GLN A 90 -7.79 0.57 9.25
C GLN A 90 -6.98 0.13 8.02
N LYS A 91 -7.03 0.94 6.96
CA LYS A 91 -6.38 0.64 5.68
C LYS A 91 -5.14 1.46 5.41
N ILE A 92 -4.98 2.56 6.15
CA ILE A 92 -3.76 3.37 6.18
C ILE A 92 -3.03 3.06 7.46
N LEU A 93 -1.78 2.65 7.35
CA LEU A 93 -0.95 2.39 8.51
C LEU A 93 0.41 3.07 8.42
N PRO A 94 0.84 3.75 9.48
CA PRO A 94 2.18 4.25 9.59
C PRO A 94 3.15 3.08 9.76
N ILE A 95 4.14 2.99 8.87
CA ILE A 95 5.18 1.98 8.93
C ILE A 95 6.31 2.46 9.84
N HIS A 96 6.72 3.72 9.66
CA HIS A 96 7.62 4.44 10.56
C HIS A 96 7.31 5.95 10.52
N SER A 97 8.15 6.77 11.16
CA SER A 97 7.86 8.20 11.37
C SER A 97 7.59 9.02 10.09
N HIS A 98 8.08 8.60 8.92
CA HIS A 98 8.01 9.35 7.66
C HIS A 98 7.51 8.51 6.48
N LEU A 99 6.99 7.31 6.76
CA LEU A 99 6.49 6.39 5.73
C LEU A 99 5.15 5.83 6.18
N VAL A 100 4.15 5.99 5.33
CA VAL A 100 2.79 5.50 5.52
C VAL A 100 2.47 4.55 4.36
N GLY A 101 1.91 3.39 4.69
CA GLY A 101 1.42 2.43 3.71
C GLY A 101 -0.10 2.41 3.68
N LEU A 102 -0.69 2.50 2.49
CA LEU A 102 -2.09 2.19 2.25
C LEU A 102 -2.18 0.79 1.67
N THR A 103 -3.17 0.01 2.06
CA THR A 103 -3.36 -1.36 1.55
C THR A 103 -4.76 -1.56 1.02
N SER A 104 -4.87 -2.23 -0.12
CA SER A 104 -6.10 -2.69 -0.75
C SER A 104 -5.95 -4.17 -1.14
N GLY A 105 -7.05 -4.91 -1.15
CA GLY A 105 -7.08 -6.34 -1.42
C GLY A 105 -7.66 -7.12 -0.24
N THR A 106 -7.27 -8.38 -0.12
CA THR A 106 -7.71 -9.24 0.97
C THR A 106 -7.19 -8.71 2.31
N SER A 107 -8.09 -8.54 3.28
CA SER A 107 -7.75 -7.95 4.58
C SER A 107 -6.67 -8.75 5.34
N ALA A 108 -6.68 -10.08 5.23
CA ALA A 108 -5.69 -10.95 5.85
C ALA A 108 -4.30 -10.74 5.23
N ASP A 109 -4.21 -10.79 3.90
CA ASP A 109 -2.95 -10.61 3.17
C ASP A 109 -2.36 -9.21 3.40
N CYS A 110 -3.21 -8.18 3.35
CA CYS A 110 -2.81 -6.80 3.63
C CYS A 110 -2.25 -6.67 5.05
N ALA A 111 -2.91 -7.28 6.04
CA ALA A 111 -2.44 -7.26 7.43
C ALA A 111 -1.10 -7.99 7.61
N LEU A 112 -0.93 -9.13 6.95
CA LEU A 112 0.30 -9.92 7.00
C LEU A 112 1.47 -9.19 6.35
N TRP A 113 1.33 -8.78 5.09
CA TRP A 113 2.40 -8.13 4.32
C TRP A 113 2.83 -6.80 4.91
N LYS A 114 1.88 -6.07 5.49
CA LYS A 114 2.18 -4.88 6.29
C LYS A 114 3.10 -5.18 7.47
N ARG A 115 2.81 -6.24 8.25
CA ARG A 115 3.62 -6.62 9.41
C ARG A 115 5.02 -7.07 8.98
N ILE A 116 5.12 -7.83 7.90
CA ILE A 116 6.39 -8.26 7.32
C ILE A 116 7.20 -7.04 6.90
N LEU A 117 6.62 -6.12 6.12
CA LEU A 117 7.31 -4.92 5.66
C LEU A 117 7.79 -4.04 6.83
N ALA A 118 6.93 -3.78 7.81
CA ALA A 118 7.30 -2.99 8.98
C ALA A 118 8.46 -3.62 9.77
N ARG A 119 8.44 -4.95 9.93
CA ARG A 119 9.54 -5.70 10.55
C ARG A 119 10.84 -5.54 9.77
N GLU A 120 10.83 -5.79 8.46
CA GLU A 120 12.05 -5.74 7.64
C GLU A 120 12.66 -4.34 7.61
N LEU A 121 11.82 -3.30 7.52
CA LEU A 121 12.29 -1.91 7.58
C LEU A 121 12.85 -1.54 8.94
N ARG A 122 12.26 -2.03 10.04
CA ARG A 122 12.80 -1.84 11.38
C ARG A 122 14.13 -2.56 11.58
N LEU A 123 14.24 -3.80 11.11
CA LEU A 123 15.50 -4.57 11.15
C LEU A 123 16.59 -3.91 10.30
N TYR A 124 16.23 -3.34 9.15
CA TYR A 124 17.16 -2.55 8.34
C TYR A 124 17.68 -1.34 9.13
N GLN A 125 16.78 -0.60 9.78
CA GLN A 125 17.14 0.57 10.58
C GLN A 125 18.07 0.22 11.74
N LEU A 126 17.81 -0.90 12.43
CA LEU A 126 18.66 -1.35 13.54
C LEU A 126 20.05 -1.81 13.07
N ARG A 127 20.15 -2.46 11.91
CA ARG A 127 21.42 -2.94 11.36
C ARG A 127 22.30 -1.84 10.78
N HIS A 128 21.70 -0.86 10.12
CA HIS A 128 22.43 0.17 9.38
C HIS A 128 22.42 1.55 10.04
N GLY A 129 21.71 1.71 11.16
CA GLY A 129 21.60 2.99 11.87
C GLY A 129 20.86 4.09 11.10
N ARG A 130 20.21 3.77 9.98
CA ARG A 130 19.51 4.72 9.10
C ARG A 130 18.23 4.13 8.54
N ARG A 131 17.27 4.97 8.17
CA ARG A 131 16.00 4.50 7.58
C ARG A 131 16.22 4.09 6.13
N LEU A 132 15.39 3.17 5.66
CA LEU A 132 15.35 2.85 4.23
C LEU A 132 14.53 3.93 3.53
N SER A 133 14.99 4.37 2.36
CA SER A 133 14.21 5.31 1.53
C SER A 133 12.90 4.67 1.09
N THR A 134 11.90 5.48 0.77
CA THR A 134 10.59 5.05 0.29
C THR A 134 10.73 4.22 -0.99
N SER A 135 11.62 4.62 -1.90
CA SER A 135 11.95 3.83 -3.11
C SER A 135 12.58 2.47 -2.76
N GLY A 136 13.45 2.44 -1.73
CA GLY A 136 14.04 1.20 -1.22
C GLY A 136 13.01 0.28 -0.57
N ALA A 137 12.08 0.83 0.22
CA ALA A 137 10.97 0.10 0.82
C ALA A 137 10.03 -0.49 -0.24
N ALA A 138 9.71 0.29 -1.28
CA ALA A 138 8.92 -0.18 -2.41
C ALA A 138 9.63 -1.31 -3.17
N LYS A 139 10.95 -1.19 -3.39
CA LYS A 139 11.74 -2.23 -4.05
C LYS A 139 11.79 -3.51 -3.21
N LEU A 140 12.01 -3.39 -1.90
CA LEU A 140 11.99 -4.52 -0.98
C LEU A 140 10.64 -5.24 -1.01
N LEU A 141 9.53 -4.49 -0.90
CA LEU A 141 8.19 -5.07 -0.95
C LEU A 141 7.91 -5.78 -2.28
N SER A 142 8.23 -5.13 -3.39
CA SER A 142 8.10 -5.71 -4.75
C SER A 142 8.86 -7.02 -4.88
N HIS A 143 10.12 -7.07 -4.43
CA HIS A 143 10.92 -8.29 -4.44
C HIS A 143 10.36 -9.39 -3.53
N MET A 144 9.80 -9.06 -2.38
CA MET A 144 9.20 -10.05 -1.47
C MET A 144 7.87 -10.61 -2.02
N LEU A 145 7.10 -9.80 -2.75
CA LEU A 145 5.82 -10.20 -3.35
C LEU A 145 6.01 -10.99 -4.65
N HIS A 146 7.05 -10.71 -5.42
CA HIS A 146 7.27 -11.31 -6.74
C HIS A 146 7.19 -12.86 -6.78
N PRO A 147 7.71 -13.63 -5.79
CA PRO A 147 7.58 -15.09 -5.77
C PRO A 147 6.14 -15.60 -5.70
N PHE A 148 5.20 -14.76 -5.26
CA PHE A 148 3.76 -15.09 -5.16
C PHE A 148 2.98 -14.71 -6.42
N LYS A 149 3.64 -14.23 -7.47
CA LYS A 149 3.01 -13.93 -8.75
C LYS A 149 2.33 -15.18 -9.31
N GLY A 150 1.05 -15.06 -9.66
CA GLY A 150 0.24 -16.16 -10.18
C GLY A 150 -0.42 -17.03 -9.10
N THR A 151 -0.28 -16.68 -7.83
CA THR A 151 -1.05 -17.27 -6.72
C THR A 151 -2.31 -16.46 -6.42
N GLU A 152 -3.13 -16.92 -5.48
CA GLU A 152 -4.35 -16.21 -5.02
C GLU A 152 -4.06 -15.00 -4.12
N LEU A 153 -2.78 -14.64 -3.90
CA LEU A 153 -2.39 -13.50 -3.07
C LEU A 153 -2.95 -12.19 -3.65
N CYS A 154 -3.78 -11.50 -2.87
CA CYS A 154 -4.38 -10.23 -3.30
C CYS A 154 -3.97 -9.09 -2.37
N VAL A 155 -2.92 -8.38 -2.77
CA VAL A 155 -2.43 -7.18 -2.09
C VAL A 155 -2.01 -6.15 -3.12
N ALA A 156 -2.48 -4.93 -2.92
CA ALA A 156 -1.95 -3.74 -3.53
C ALA A 156 -1.62 -2.75 -2.40
N ALA A 157 -0.40 -2.23 -2.41
CA ALA A 157 0.09 -1.29 -1.42
C ALA A 157 0.56 0.00 -2.07
N THR A 158 0.11 1.13 -1.55
CA THR A 158 0.62 2.45 -1.91
C THR A 158 1.49 2.96 -0.78
N LEU A 159 2.78 3.13 -1.04
CA LEU A 159 3.76 3.63 -0.09
C LEU A 159 3.96 5.13 -0.29
N CYS A 160 3.69 5.89 0.75
CA CYS A 160 3.76 7.35 0.79
C CYS A 160 4.84 7.75 1.77
N GLY A 161 5.91 8.39 1.31
CA GLY A 161 6.98 8.77 2.22
C GLY A 161 7.64 10.10 1.90
N TRP A 162 8.33 10.60 2.93
CA TRP A 162 9.19 11.77 2.86
C TRP A 162 10.63 11.34 3.16
N ASP A 163 11.46 11.34 2.12
CA ASP A 163 12.86 10.90 2.16
C ASP A 163 13.86 12.08 2.32
N GLY A 164 13.35 13.32 2.38
CA GLY A 164 14.13 14.56 2.33
C GLY A 164 14.98 14.92 3.55
N GLY A 165 15.66 13.97 4.19
CA GLY A 165 16.50 14.24 5.36
C GLY A 165 17.64 13.26 5.61
N GLU A 166 17.77 12.19 4.82
CA GLU A 166 18.87 11.22 4.97
C GLU A 166 19.69 11.18 3.68
N THR A 167 20.73 12.01 3.61
CA THR A 167 21.83 11.89 2.66
C THR A 167 22.56 10.57 2.90
N GLY A 168 22.06 9.50 2.29
CA GLY A 168 22.83 8.27 2.14
C GLY A 168 24.04 8.52 1.22
N PRO A 169 25.16 7.80 1.38
CA PRO A 169 26.40 7.98 0.59
C PRO A 169 26.28 7.51 -0.89
N GLY A 170 25.12 7.70 -1.50
CA GLY A 170 24.83 7.33 -2.89
C GLY A 170 23.71 8.14 -3.55
N SER A 171 23.15 9.17 -2.89
CA SER A 171 22.24 10.12 -3.54
C SER A 171 23.06 11.04 -4.46
N ARG A 172 23.35 10.55 -5.67
CA ARG A 172 23.96 11.33 -6.76
C ARG A 172 23.06 12.54 -7.05
N GLY A 173 23.64 13.73 -6.89
CA GLY A 173 23.33 14.92 -7.68
C GLY A 173 22.01 15.62 -7.38
N GLU A 174 22.13 16.89 -7.00
CA GLU A 174 21.25 17.98 -7.44
C GLU A 174 19.78 17.60 -7.65
N THR A 175 19.12 17.44 -6.52
CA THR A 175 17.76 16.95 -6.48
C THR A 175 16.84 18.11 -6.17
N THR A 176 16.10 18.56 -7.18
CA THR A 176 15.07 19.60 -7.12
C THR A 176 14.14 19.36 -5.92
N LYS A 177 13.70 20.43 -5.22
CA LYS A 177 12.83 20.37 -4.02
C LYS A 177 11.62 19.42 -4.12
N ASN A 178 11.17 19.08 -5.34
CA ASN A 178 10.10 18.13 -5.64
C ASN A 178 10.45 16.64 -5.43
N GLN A 179 11.70 16.28 -5.12
CA GLN A 179 12.12 14.87 -4.97
C GLN A 179 12.21 14.39 -3.51
N MET A 180 11.85 15.23 -2.54
CA MET A 180 11.87 14.85 -1.11
C MET A 180 10.67 13.98 -0.72
N THR A 181 9.61 14.00 -1.53
CA THR A 181 8.44 13.14 -1.40
C THR A 181 8.45 12.07 -2.48
N ASP A 182 8.05 10.87 -2.09
CA ASP A 182 7.98 9.73 -2.98
C ASP A 182 6.69 8.96 -2.76
N LEU A 183 6.07 8.58 -3.87
CA LEU A 183 4.85 7.81 -3.89
C LEU A 183 5.02 6.62 -4.84
N PHE A 184 4.84 5.42 -4.29
CA PHE A 184 5.01 4.17 -5.01
C PHE A 184 3.80 3.27 -4.86
N TYR A 185 3.35 2.70 -5.97
CA TYR A 185 2.40 1.60 -6.01
C TYR A 185 3.13 0.28 -6.14
N VAL A 186 2.75 -0.71 -5.33
CA VAL A 186 3.28 -2.08 -5.38
C VAL A 186 2.12 -3.08 -5.38
N CYS A 187 2.10 -4.00 -6.33
CA CYS A 187 1.07 -5.02 -6.48
C CYS A 187 1.60 -6.42 -6.12
N SER A 188 0.69 -7.38 -5.91
CA SER A 188 1.01 -8.76 -5.50
C SER A 188 1.81 -9.55 -6.53
N ASP A 189 1.83 -9.12 -7.79
CA ASP A 189 2.69 -9.68 -8.85
C ASP A 189 4.14 -9.17 -8.79
N GLY A 190 4.43 -8.27 -7.85
CA GLY A 190 5.72 -7.58 -7.71
C GLY A 190 5.85 -6.34 -8.58
N THR A 191 4.82 -5.93 -9.33
CA THR A 191 4.83 -4.68 -10.10
C THR A 191 5.06 -3.50 -9.16
N ARG A 192 5.97 -2.60 -9.54
CA ARG A 192 6.32 -1.39 -8.79
C ARG A 192 6.30 -0.19 -9.71
N LEU A 193 5.46 0.79 -9.39
CA LEU A 193 5.30 2.03 -10.15
C LEU A 193 5.55 3.23 -9.27
N ARG A 194 6.28 4.23 -9.79
CA ARG A 194 6.39 5.56 -9.18
C ARG A 194 5.37 6.47 -9.82
N GLY A 195 4.68 7.28 -9.03
CA GLY A 195 3.68 8.23 -9.54
C GLY A 195 3.57 9.44 -8.64
N MET A 196 2.77 10.43 -9.06
CA MET A 196 2.42 11.59 -8.22
C MET A 196 1.07 11.42 -7.53
N LEU A 197 0.26 10.49 -8.04
CA LEU A 197 -1.09 10.22 -7.59
C LEU A 197 -1.41 8.75 -7.84
N PHE A 198 -2.00 8.09 -6.86
CA PHE A 198 -2.58 6.77 -7.02
C PHE A 198 -3.91 6.70 -6.27
N SER A 199 -4.90 6.10 -6.91
CA SER A 199 -6.11 5.60 -6.28
C SER A 199 -6.24 4.11 -6.59
N VAL A 200 -6.51 3.31 -5.57
CA VAL A 200 -6.48 1.84 -5.61
C VAL A 200 -7.68 1.27 -4.88
N GLY A 201 -8.29 0.25 -5.48
CA GLY A 201 -9.44 -0.49 -4.96
C GLY A 201 -10.71 -0.30 -5.80
N SER A 202 -11.82 -0.88 -5.36
CA SER A 202 -13.09 -0.91 -6.09
C SER A 202 -13.67 0.48 -6.38
N GLY A 203 -13.54 1.44 -5.46
CA GLY A 203 -14.03 2.80 -5.67
C GLY A 203 -13.01 3.75 -6.33
N SER A 204 -11.85 3.23 -6.75
CA SER A 204 -10.81 4.05 -7.36
C SER A 204 -11.25 4.83 -8.61
N PRO A 205 -12.07 4.30 -9.54
CA PRO A 205 -12.49 5.06 -10.72
C PRO A 205 -13.30 6.31 -10.36
N TYR A 206 -14.14 6.22 -9.32
CA TYR A 206 -14.90 7.37 -8.83
C TYR A 206 -14.00 8.40 -8.14
N ALA A 207 -13.02 7.93 -7.36
CA ALA A 207 -12.05 8.84 -6.74
C ALA A 207 -11.21 9.59 -7.79
N TYR A 208 -10.74 8.91 -8.84
CA TYR A 208 -9.99 9.56 -9.93
C TYR A 208 -10.76 10.71 -10.57
N SER A 209 -12.09 10.58 -10.73
CA SER A 209 -12.91 11.66 -11.32
C SER A 209 -12.80 13.00 -10.59
N ILE A 210 -12.58 12.98 -9.28
CA ILE A 210 -12.38 14.18 -8.44
C ILE A 210 -10.91 14.57 -8.38
N LEU A 211 -10.04 13.58 -8.23
CA LEU A 211 -8.59 13.80 -8.11
C LEU A 211 -7.99 14.43 -9.37
N ASP A 212 -8.40 13.97 -10.56
CA ASP A 212 -7.89 14.47 -11.83
C ASP A 212 -8.30 15.94 -12.10
N GLN A 213 -9.39 16.40 -11.48
CA GLN A 213 -9.85 17.79 -11.59
C GLN A 213 -9.24 18.70 -10.52
N GLY A 214 -9.06 18.19 -9.30
CA GLY A 214 -8.70 18.99 -8.14
C GLY A 214 -7.20 19.00 -7.82
N VAL A 215 -6.46 17.93 -8.11
CA VAL A 215 -5.07 17.80 -7.63
C VAL A 215 -4.10 18.55 -8.53
N HIS A 216 -3.45 19.56 -7.95
CA HIS A 216 -2.33 20.26 -8.57
C HIS A 216 -1.25 20.59 -7.53
N TRP A 217 -0.04 20.95 -7.98
CA TRP A 217 1.11 21.12 -7.09
C TRP A 217 0.91 22.24 -6.04
N GLY A 218 0.34 23.38 -6.45
CA GLY A 218 0.15 24.57 -5.62
C GLY A 218 -1.04 24.52 -4.63
N LEU A 219 -1.53 23.34 -4.27
CA LEU A 219 -2.62 23.22 -3.29
C LEU A 219 -2.16 23.61 -1.88
N THR A 220 -3.03 24.30 -1.16
CA THR A 220 -2.88 24.43 0.29
C THR A 220 -3.20 23.10 0.99
N VAL A 221 -2.75 22.97 2.23
CA VAL A 221 -2.97 21.75 3.03
C VAL A 221 -4.46 21.48 3.26
N ASP A 222 -5.28 22.51 3.46
CA ASP A 222 -6.71 22.34 3.71
C ASP A 222 -7.50 22.09 2.43
N GLU A 223 -7.12 22.68 1.29
CA GLU A 223 -7.69 22.33 -0.02
C GLU A 223 -7.37 20.88 -0.38
N ALA A 224 -6.12 20.43 -0.21
CA ALA A 224 -5.74 19.04 -0.45
C ALA A 224 -6.59 18.07 0.40
N LYS A 225 -6.81 18.39 1.68
CA LYS A 225 -7.69 17.60 2.56
C LYS A 225 -9.13 17.59 2.08
N SER A 226 -9.65 18.75 1.66
CA SER A 226 -11.01 18.86 1.13
C SER A 226 -11.18 17.99 -0.12
N ILE A 227 -10.24 18.04 -1.07
CA ILE A 227 -10.25 17.23 -2.29
C ILE A 227 -10.16 15.74 -1.97
N ALA A 228 -9.26 15.32 -1.08
CA ALA A 228 -9.15 13.91 -0.69
C ALA A 228 -10.43 13.39 -0.05
N ARG A 229 -11.00 14.17 0.87
CA ARG A 229 -12.26 13.86 1.54
C ARG A 229 -13.42 13.76 0.55
N GLU A 230 -13.51 14.70 -0.39
CA GLU A 230 -14.52 14.69 -1.45
C GLU A 230 -14.35 13.48 -2.38
N ALA A 231 -13.11 13.14 -2.77
CA ALA A 231 -12.82 11.99 -3.60
C ALA A 231 -13.25 10.66 -2.92
N VAL A 232 -12.94 10.49 -1.64
CA VAL A 232 -13.41 9.33 -0.86
C VAL A 232 -14.94 9.38 -0.75
N TYR A 233 -15.54 10.51 -0.40
CA TYR A 233 -16.99 10.66 -0.29
C TYR A 233 -17.72 10.22 -1.57
N ARG A 234 -17.31 10.74 -2.73
CA ARG A 234 -17.91 10.39 -4.03
C ARG A 234 -17.73 8.91 -4.37
N ALA A 235 -16.58 8.33 -4.04
CA ALA A 235 -16.37 6.90 -4.17
C ALA A 235 -17.31 6.10 -3.25
N THR A 236 -17.43 6.46 -1.97
CA THR A 236 -18.35 5.79 -1.03
C THR A 236 -19.82 5.93 -1.40
N TYR A 237 -20.19 7.01 -2.10
CA TYR A 237 -21.56 7.21 -2.56
C TYR A 237 -21.93 6.28 -3.73
N ARG A 238 -20.95 5.90 -4.56
CA ARG A 238 -21.18 5.10 -5.78
C ARG A 238 -20.76 3.64 -5.65
N ASP A 239 -19.66 3.36 -4.96
CA ASP A 239 -19.14 2.02 -4.74
C ASP A 239 -19.75 1.41 -3.46
N ALA A 240 -20.57 0.37 -3.62
CA ALA A 240 -21.23 -0.32 -2.51
C ALA A 240 -20.25 -0.92 -1.50
N TYR A 241 -19.03 -1.28 -1.94
CA TYR A 241 -18.04 -1.92 -1.09
C TYR A 241 -17.20 -0.94 -0.26
N SER A 242 -17.23 0.35 -0.60
CA SER A 242 -16.53 1.42 0.12
C SER A 242 -17.50 2.22 0.98
N GLY A 243 -17.07 2.71 2.14
CA GLY A 243 -18.00 3.50 2.97
C GLY A 243 -17.57 3.86 4.37
N ASN A 244 -18.55 4.38 5.10
CA ASN A 244 -18.51 4.77 6.51
C ASN A 244 -17.67 6.03 6.73
N CYS A 245 -16.46 5.91 7.26
CA CYS A 245 -15.64 7.06 7.61
C CYS A 245 -14.48 7.23 6.61
N VAL A 246 -13.84 8.39 6.67
CA VAL A 246 -12.56 8.64 6.01
C VAL A 246 -11.44 8.80 7.05
N ASP A 247 -10.35 8.06 6.84
CA ASP A 247 -9.09 8.28 7.55
C ASP A 247 -8.14 9.05 6.63
N MET A 248 -7.51 10.11 7.16
CA MET A 248 -6.56 10.94 6.42
C MET A 248 -5.22 11.08 7.17
N TYR A 249 -4.13 10.93 6.42
CA TYR A 249 -2.76 11.09 6.91
C TYR A 249 -2.02 12.10 6.04
N HIS A 250 -1.36 13.06 6.68
CA HIS A 250 -0.52 14.06 6.02
C HIS A 250 0.95 13.80 6.38
N ILE A 251 1.76 13.51 5.37
CA ILE A 251 3.17 13.17 5.50
C ILE A 251 4.01 14.38 5.10
N THR A 252 4.87 14.83 6.01
CA THR A 252 5.74 16.01 5.87
C THR A 252 7.18 15.68 6.30
N SER A 253 8.07 16.68 6.21
CA SER A 253 9.42 16.61 6.77
C SER A 253 9.48 16.40 8.28
N LYS A 254 8.41 16.68 9.01
CA LYS A 254 8.30 16.43 10.45
C LYS A 254 7.79 15.02 10.78
N GLY A 255 7.40 14.26 9.75
CA GLY A 255 6.74 12.97 9.85
C GLY A 255 5.28 13.02 9.44
N TRP A 256 4.54 11.96 9.79
CA TRP A 256 3.12 11.85 9.50
C TRP A 256 2.26 12.41 10.64
N THR A 257 1.15 13.03 10.28
CA THR A 257 0.09 13.44 11.21
C THR A 257 -1.23 12.82 10.76
N ARG A 258 -1.99 12.28 11.71
CA ARG A 258 -3.33 11.72 11.47
C ARG A 258 -4.37 12.78 11.79
N ARG A 259 -5.28 13.06 10.87
CA ARG A 259 -6.48 13.88 11.14
C ARG A 259 -7.54 13.04 11.87
N ASN A 260 -8.44 13.71 12.58
CA ASN A 260 -9.57 13.03 13.20
C ASN A 260 -10.38 12.31 12.13
N ARG A 261 -10.85 11.11 12.46
CA ARG A 261 -11.70 10.33 11.59
C ARG A 261 -13.03 11.07 11.42
N GLU A 262 -13.46 11.24 10.17
CA GLU A 262 -14.69 11.95 9.83
C GLU A 262 -15.72 10.95 9.29
N ASP A 263 -16.97 11.04 9.76
CA ASP A 263 -18.07 10.24 9.23
C ASP A 263 -18.61 10.87 7.94
N LEU A 264 -18.54 10.12 6.84
CA LEU A 264 -19.00 10.60 5.53
C LEU A 264 -20.53 10.68 5.44
N LYS A 265 -21.25 10.04 6.37
CA LYS A 265 -22.70 10.20 6.51
C LYS A 265 -23.07 11.65 6.81
N GLU A 266 -22.32 12.34 7.64
CA GLU A 266 -22.58 13.75 7.93
C GLU A 266 -22.40 14.63 6.70
N GLU A 267 -21.40 14.32 5.87
CA GLU A 267 -21.16 15.04 4.63
C GLU A 267 -22.32 14.89 3.65
N TYR A 268 -22.90 13.69 3.56
CA TYR A 268 -24.10 13.45 2.76
C TYR A 268 -25.27 14.36 3.16
N TYR A 269 -25.53 14.50 4.47
CA TYR A 269 -26.59 15.38 4.95
C TYR A 269 -26.27 16.86 4.71
N ARG A 270 -25.01 17.28 4.91
CA ARG A 270 -24.58 18.65 4.58
C ARG A 270 -24.80 18.99 3.11
N GLU A 271 -24.44 18.09 2.19
CA GLU A 271 -24.68 18.27 0.76
C GLU A 271 -26.18 18.32 0.43
N LYS A 272 -26.98 17.46 1.07
CA LYS A 272 -28.44 17.43 0.87
C LYS A 272 -29.10 18.75 1.28
N GLU A 273 -28.71 19.32 2.42
CA GLU A 273 -29.22 20.62 2.87
C GLU A 273 -28.76 21.76 1.95
N ARG A 274 -27.50 21.76 1.51
CA ARG A 274 -26.99 22.73 0.52
C ARG A 274 -27.81 22.72 -0.77
N ARG A 275 -28.12 21.53 -1.31
CA ARG A 275 -28.95 21.37 -2.52
C ARG A 275 -30.41 21.75 -2.30
N LYS A 276 -30.94 21.65 -1.09
CA LYS A 276 -32.28 22.18 -0.77
C LYS A 276 -32.27 23.71 -0.79
N HIS A 277 -31.28 24.32 -0.17
CA HIS A 277 -31.15 25.78 -0.12
C HIS A 277 -31.02 26.38 -1.52
N GLU A 278 -30.14 25.84 -2.36
CA GLU A 278 -29.99 26.26 -3.78
C GLU A 278 -31.30 26.13 -4.58
N LYS A 279 -32.13 25.12 -4.29
CA LYS A 279 -33.42 24.95 -4.95
C LYS A 279 -34.45 25.97 -4.48
N THR A 280 -34.44 26.32 -3.20
CA THR A 280 -35.30 27.37 -2.64
C THR A 280 -34.92 28.72 -3.24
N GLU A 281 -33.63 29.08 -3.23
CA GLU A 281 -33.14 30.32 -3.85
C GLU A 281 -33.51 30.43 -5.32
N ARG A 282 -33.32 29.36 -6.11
CA ARG A 282 -33.73 29.35 -7.52
C ARG A 282 -35.23 29.53 -7.72
N ARG A 283 -36.06 28.99 -6.82
CA ARG A 283 -37.52 29.18 -6.88
C ARG A 283 -37.88 30.63 -6.56
N ASP A 284 -37.28 31.21 -5.53
CA ASP A 284 -37.57 32.58 -5.12
C ASP A 284 -37.18 33.58 -6.23
N VAL A 285 -36.07 33.34 -6.94
CA VAL A 285 -35.69 34.13 -8.13
C VAL A 285 -36.73 33.99 -9.26
N THR A 286 -37.21 32.79 -9.55
CA THR A 286 -38.23 32.58 -10.61
C THR A 286 -39.64 33.11 -10.28
N PHE A 287 -39.95 33.39 -9.02
CA PHE A 287 -41.24 33.97 -8.60
C PHE A 287 -41.19 35.50 -8.45
N SER A 288 -40.01 36.11 -8.61
CA SER A 288 -39.78 37.55 -8.48
C SER A 288 -39.71 38.28 -9.83
N ASP A 289 -39.70 37.53 -10.94
CA ASP A 289 -39.79 38.00 -12.34
C ASP A 289 -41.19 37.72 -12.91
#